data_AF-A0A223RZS5-F1
#
_entry.id   AF-A0A223RZS5-F1
#
_cell.length_a   1.000
_cell.length_b   1.000
_cell.length_c   1.000
_cell.angle_alpha   90.00
_cell.angle_beta   90.00
_cell.angle_gamma   90.00
#
_symmetry.space_group_name_H-M   'P 1'
#
loop_
_entity.id
_entity.type
_entity.pdbx_description
1 polymer ?
#
loop_
_entity_poly.entity_id
_entity_poly.type
_entity_poly.pdbx_seq_one_letter_code
_entity_poly.pdbx_strand_id
1 'polypeptide(L)'
;MNVHIDLDDDATWVAALRQVRAQIAELKQTEAVIEGQLKGRLGEATEARVGGRPVITYRWTKPVERLDTRRLRREHPDLIAEYTRTGEPGRRFVLLDVEDGGA
;
A
#
# COMPACT_ATOMS: atom_id res chain seq x y z
N MET A 1 9.04 -23.59 19.21
CA MET A 1 10.13 -23.04 20.05
C MET A 1 10.37 -21.63 19.52
N ASN A 2 9.98 -20.60 20.28
CA ASN A 2 10.21 -19.22 19.84
C ASN A 2 11.65 -18.85 20.16
N VAL A 3 12.46 -18.63 19.12
CA VAL A 3 13.85 -18.18 19.27
C VAL A 3 13.84 -16.66 19.24
N HIS A 4 14.43 -16.03 20.25
CA HIS A 4 14.70 -14.59 20.29
C HIS A 4 16.19 -14.36 20.05
N ILE A 5 16.51 -13.16 19.54
CA ILE A 5 17.86 -12.64 19.44
C ILE A 5 17.85 -11.26 20.11
N ASP A 6 18.91 -10.93 20.82
CA ASP A 6 19.10 -9.59 21.40
C ASP A 6 19.71 -8.67 20.33
N LEU A 7 19.16 -7.47 20.22
CA LEU A 7 19.55 -6.46 19.22
C LEU A 7 20.13 -5.20 19.89
N ASP A 8 20.70 -5.33 21.09
CA ASP A 8 21.17 -4.18 21.88
C ASP A 8 22.21 -3.33 21.13
N ASP A 9 23.16 -3.98 20.44
CA ASP A 9 24.17 -3.31 19.63
C ASP A 9 23.59 -2.67 18.35
N ASP A 10 22.42 -3.15 17.90
CA ASP A 10 21.72 -2.72 16.68
C ASP A 10 20.49 -1.84 16.97
N ALA A 11 20.29 -1.42 18.23
CA ALA A 11 19.11 -0.64 18.64
C ALA A 11 18.97 0.67 17.84
N THR A 12 20.09 1.24 17.40
CA THR A 12 20.14 2.41 16.53
C THR A 12 19.48 2.17 15.17
N TRP A 13 19.64 0.99 14.58
CA TRP A 13 18.99 0.62 13.31
C TRP A 13 17.48 0.46 13.46
N VAL A 14 17.03 -0.09 14.58
CA VAL A 14 15.60 -0.22 14.90
C VAL A 14 14.96 1.17 15.01
N ALA A 15 15.60 2.10 15.73
CA ALA A 15 15.16 3.48 15.85
C ALA A 15 15.16 4.22 14.49
N ALA A 16 16.23 4.07 13.70
CA ALA A 16 16.32 4.66 12.38
C ALA A 16 15.21 4.15 11.44
N LEU A 17 14.95 2.83 11.43
CA LEU A 17 13.88 2.25 10.62
C LEU A 17 12.50 2.79 11.03
N ARG A 18 12.26 2.96 12.34
CA ARG A 18 11.02 3.57 12.85
C ARG A 18 10.86 5.00 12.34
N GLN A 19 11.90 5.82 12.45
CA GLN A 19 11.90 7.20 12.00
C GLN A 19 11.65 7.30 10.49
N VAL A 20 12.32 6.47 9.68
CA VAL A 20 12.11 6.43 8.22
C VAL A 20 10.67 6.08 7.88
N ARG A 21 10.06 5.10 8.57
CA ARG A 21 8.66 4.74 8.35
C ARG A 21 7.69 5.86 8.70
N ALA A 22 7.94 6.58 9.80
CA ALA A 22 7.15 7.75 10.18
C ALA A 22 7.24 8.85 9.12
N GLN A 23 8.44 9.16 8.63
CA GLN A 23 8.62 10.14 7.55
C GLN A 23 7.92 9.72 6.26
N ILE A 24 7.99 8.44 5.88
CA ILE A 24 7.27 7.94 4.71
C ILE A 24 5.75 8.11 4.89
N ALA A 25 5.22 7.87 6.09
CA ALA A 25 3.79 8.05 6.37
C ALA A 25 3.38 9.51 6.23
N GLU A 26 4.14 10.44 6.80
CA GLU A 26 3.91 11.89 6.69
C GLU A 26 4.01 12.38 5.24
N LEU A 27 5.03 11.94 4.51
CA LEU A 27 5.22 12.29 3.10
C LEU A 27 4.07 11.77 2.23
N LYS A 28 3.58 10.55 2.49
CA LYS A 28 2.40 10.00 1.80
C LYS A 28 1.13 10.79 2.08
N GLN A 29 0.96 11.25 3.32
CA GLN A 29 -0.19 12.10 3.66
C GLN A 29 -0.09 13.44 2.93
N THR A 30 1.10 14.03 2.92
CA THR A 30 1.37 15.29 2.22
C THR A 30 1.15 15.15 0.71
N GLU A 31 1.63 14.07 0.11
CA GLU A 31 1.41 13.72 -1.29
C GLU A 31 -0.09 13.65 -1.60
N ALA A 32 -0.87 12.92 -0.80
CA ALA A 32 -2.31 12.78 -1.00
C ALA A 32 -3.06 14.12 -0.92
N VAL A 33 -2.64 15.03 -0.02
CA VAL A 33 -3.22 16.38 0.08
C VAL A 33 -2.92 17.19 -1.19
N ILE A 34 -1.66 17.19 -1.65
CA ILE A 34 -1.25 17.92 -2.85
C ILE A 34 -1.96 17.35 -4.09
N GLU A 35 -2.00 16.02 -4.22
CA GLU A 35 -2.69 15.34 -5.32
C GLU A 35 -4.18 15.69 -5.33
N GLY A 36 -4.82 15.71 -4.16
CA GLY A 36 -6.23 16.12 -4.02
C GLY A 36 -6.47 17.56 -4.48
N GLN A 37 -5.59 18.50 -4.11
CA GLN A 37 -5.68 19.88 -4.57
C GLN A 37 -5.50 19.99 -6.09
N LEU A 38 -4.56 19.24 -6.67
CA LEU A 38 -4.31 19.23 -8.11
C LEU A 38 -5.48 18.62 -8.90
N LYS A 39 -6.03 17.50 -8.43
CA LYS A 39 -7.24 16.88 -8.98
C LYS A 39 -8.44 17.84 -8.93
N GLY A 40 -8.63 18.52 -7.78
CA GLY A 40 -9.68 19.52 -7.61
C GLY A 40 -9.53 20.71 -8.56
N ARG A 41 -8.30 21.16 -8.82
CA ARG A 41 -8.03 22.20 -9.83
C ARG A 41 -8.22 21.73 -11.26
N LEU A 42 -7.87 20.48 -11.56
CA LEU A 42 -8.05 19.90 -12.89
C LEU A 42 -9.54 19.76 -13.22
N GLY A 43 -10.38 19.38 -12.24
CA GLY A 43 -11.83 19.27 -12.42
C GLY A 43 -12.20 18.32 -13.56
N GLU A 44 -12.96 18.83 -14.53
CA GLU A 44 -13.36 18.08 -15.73
C GLU A 44 -12.36 18.22 -16.90
N ALA A 45 -11.28 19.00 -16.73
CA ALA A 45 -10.30 19.17 -17.80
C ALA A 45 -9.47 17.90 -17.98
N THR A 46 -9.20 17.54 -19.24
CA THR A 46 -8.43 16.32 -19.57
C THR A 46 -6.92 16.49 -19.28
N GLU A 47 -6.43 17.72 -19.19
CA GLU A 47 -5.01 18.04 -19.07
C GLU A 47 -4.77 19.38 -18.35
N ALA A 48 -3.72 19.44 -17.51
CA ALA A 48 -3.15 20.67 -16.96
C ALA A 48 -1.70 20.86 -17.41
N ARG A 49 -1.31 22.12 -17.62
CA ARG A 49 0.01 22.50 -18.16
C ARG A 49 0.76 23.45 -17.24
N VAL A 50 2.09 23.34 -17.23
CA VAL A 50 3.02 24.32 -16.63
C VAL A 50 4.04 24.72 -17.70
N GLY A 51 4.21 26.02 -17.93
CA GLY A 51 5.13 26.52 -18.97
C GLY A 51 4.80 26.00 -20.39
N GLY A 52 3.52 25.80 -20.69
CA GLY A 52 3.05 25.27 -21.98
C GLY A 52 3.20 23.76 -22.17
N ARG A 53 3.76 23.02 -21.19
CA ARG A 53 3.94 21.56 -21.26
C ARG A 53 2.90 20.82 -20.39
N PRO A 54 2.30 19.71 -20.86
CA PRO A 54 1.44 18.86 -20.04
C PRO A 54 2.19 18.33 -18.82
N VAL A 55 1.57 18.45 -17.64
CA VAL A 55 2.10 17.90 -16.39
C VAL A 55 1.12 16.94 -15.70
N ILE A 56 -0.18 17.07 -15.95
CA ILE A 56 -1.22 16.20 -15.39
C ILE A 56 -2.24 15.91 -16.50
N THR A 57 -2.66 14.65 -16.64
CA THR A 57 -3.73 14.27 -17.59
C THR A 57 -4.63 13.20 -16.99
N TYR A 58 -5.94 13.31 -17.19
CA TYR A 58 -6.82 12.15 -17.04
C TYR A 58 -6.72 11.29 -18.30
N ARG A 59 -6.29 10.04 -18.14
CA ARG A 59 -6.32 9.06 -19.22
C ARG A 59 -7.44 8.08 -18.95
N TRP A 60 -8.38 7.99 -19.89
CA TRP A 60 -9.36 6.92 -19.91
C TRP A 60 -8.62 5.58 -20.09
N THR A 61 -8.68 4.73 -19.07
CA THR A 61 -8.18 3.37 -19.17
C THR A 61 -9.30 2.48 -19.72
N LYS A 62 -8.92 1.41 -20.44
CA LYS A 62 -9.91 0.43 -20.90
C LYS A 62 -10.68 -0.12 -19.70
N PRO A 63 -11.97 -0.43 -19.84
CA PRO A 63 -12.73 -1.09 -18.78
C PRO A 63 -11.97 -2.32 -18.28
N VAL A 64 -11.79 -2.40 -16.97
CA VAL A 64 -11.14 -3.56 -16.36
C VAL A 64 -12.16 -4.69 -16.28
N GLU A 65 -11.93 -5.76 -17.03
CA GLU A 65 -12.65 -7.02 -16.84
C GLU A 65 -12.18 -7.64 -15.53
N ARG A 66 -13.09 -7.76 -14.56
CA ARG A 66 -12.83 -8.43 -13.28
C ARG A 66 -13.64 -9.71 -13.22
N LEU A 67 -12.98 -10.82 -12.96
CA LEU A 67 -13.64 -12.07 -12.64
C LEU A 67 -14.31 -11.93 -11.27
N ASP A 68 -15.61 -12.19 -11.19
CA ASP A 68 -16.33 -12.26 -9.92
C ASP A 68 -16.00 -13.58 -9.21
N THR A 69 -14.85 -13.60 -8.53
CA THR A 69 -14.38 -14.78 -7.81
C THR A 69 -15.33 -15.21 -6.68
N ARG A 70 -16.13 -14.29 -6.13
CA ARG A 70 -17.10 -14.62 -5.08
C ARG A 70 -18.25 -15.43 -5.65
N ARG A 71 -18.81 -14.95 -6.76
CA ARG A 71 -19.86 -15.66 -7.49
C ARG A 71 -19.35 -17.00 -8.02
N LEU A 72 -18.15 -17.02 -8.60
CA LEU A 72 -17.53 -18.25 -9.10
C LEU A 72 -17.32 -19.29 -8.00
N ARG A 73 -16.88 -18.87 -6.80
CA ARG A 73 -16.72 -19.78 -5.65
C ARG A 73 -18.04 -20.35 -5.14
N ARG A 74 -19.13 -19.60 -5.26
CA ARG A 74 -20.48 -20.07 -4.86
C ARG A 74 -21.08 -21.03 -5.90
N GLU A 75 -20.92 -20.72 -7.18
CA GLU A 75 -21.59 -21.44 -8.28
C GLU A 75 -20.76 -22.62 -8.79
N HIS A 76 -19.43 -22.54 -8.72
CA HIS A 76 -18.50 -23.57 -9.19
C HIS A 76 -17.37 -23.82 -8.16
N PRO A 77 -17.68 -24.35 -6.97
CA PRO A 77 -16.68 -24.62 -5.94
C PRO A 77 -15.61 -25.63 -6.39
N ASP A 78 -16.00 -26.61 -7.20
CA ASP A 78 -15.10 -27.65 -7.71
C ASP A 78 -13.99 -27.07 -8.59
N LEU A 79 -14.35 -26.12 -9.46
CA LEU A 79 -13.40 -25.41 -10.31
C LEU A 79 -12.47 -24.51 -9.47
N ILE A 80 -12.98 -23.88 -8.41
CA ILE A 80 -12.10 -23.14 -7.49
C ILE A 80 -11.11 -24.09 -6.81
N ALA A 81 -11.54 -25.26 -6.37
CA ALA A 81 -10.68 -26.23 -5.70
C ALA A 81 -9.56 -26.72 -6.62
N GLU A 82 -9.86 -27.06 -7.88
CA GLU A 82 -8.90 -27.53 -8.88
C GLU A 82 -7.80 -26.49 -9.18
N TYR A 83 -8.15 -25.20 -9.14
CA TYR A 83 -7.24 -24.10 -9.48
C TYR A 83 -6.63 -23.40 -8.26
N THR A 84 -6.98 -23.80 -7.03
CA THR A 84 -6.41 -23.21 -5.81
C THR A 84 -5.10 -23.91 -5.46
N ARG A 85 -4.01 -23.14 -5.45
CA ARG A 85 -2.71 -23.58 -4.94
C ARG A 85 -2.44 -22.95 -3.58
N THR A 86 -2.24 -23.78 -2.57
CA THR A 86 -1.78 -23.31 -1.25
C THR A 86 -0.27 -23.19 -1.28
N GLY A 87 0.24 -21.96 -1.23
CA GLY A 87 1.66 -21.70 -1.06
C GLY A 87 2.12 -21.92 0.38
N GLU A 88 3.42 -22.03 0.59
CA GLU A 88 4.00 -22.13 1.93
C GLU A 88 3.73 -20.85 2.74
N PRO A 89 3.49 -20.96 4.05
CA PRO A 89 3.28 -19.79 4.91
C PRO A 89 4.54 -18.92 4.94
N GLY A 90 4.43 -17.68 4.46
CA GLY A 90 5.50 -16.69 4.52
C GLY A 90 5.65 -16.07 5.92
N ARG A 91 6.89 -15.87 6.38
CA ARG A 91 7.17 -15.08 7.58
C ARG A 91 7.18 -13.59 7.22
N ARG A 92 6.29 -12.80 7.85
CA ARG A 92 6.28 -11.34 7.66
C ARG A 92 7.28 -10.68 8.60
N PHE A 93 8.06 -9.74 8.06
CA PHE A 93 8.87 -8.83 8.86
C PHE A 93 7.98 -7.69 9.37
N VAL A 94 7.79 -7.61 10.68
CA VAL A 94 6.96 -6.60 11.34
C VAL A 94 7.84 -5.86 12.34
N LEU A 95 7.86 -4.54 12.25
CA LEU A 95 8.40 -3.69 13.31
C LEU A 95 7.25 -3.46 14.28
N LEU A 96 7.43 -3.85 15.54
CA LEU A 96 6.43 -3.60 16.56
C LEU A 96 6.55 -2.15 17.02
N ASP A 97 5.41 -1.47 17.09
CA ASP A 97 5.32 -0.21 17.83
C ASP A 97 5.32 -0.58 19.31
N VAL A 98 6.29 -0.05 20.05
CA VAL A 98 6.22 -0.09 21.50
C VAL A 98 5.17 0.96 21.83
N GLU A 99 3.95 0.54 22.14
CA GLU A 99 3.06 1.42 22.89
C GLU A 99 3.81 1.73 24.17
N ASP A 100 4.21 2.99 24.35
CA ASP A 100 4.67 3.49 25.65
C ASP A 100 3.60 3.09 26.66
N GLY A 101 3.93 2.10 27.49
CA GLY A 101 3.02 1.54 28.49
C GLY A 101 2.57 2.65 29.42
N GLY A 102 1.39 3.18 29.15
CA GLY A 102 0.69 4.08 30.05
C GLY A 102 0.21 3.32 31.27
N ALA A 103 0.84 3.58 32.41
CA ALA A 103 0.26 3.84 33.73
C ALA A 103 1.35 3.86 34.80
#